data_AF-A0A3D6EBG0-F1
#
_entry.id   AF-A0A3D6EBG0-F1
#
_cell.length_a   1.000
_cell.length_b   1.000
_cell.length_c   1.000
_cell.angle_alpha   90.00
_cell.angle_beta   90.00
_cell.angle_gamma   90.00
#
_symmetry.space_group_name_H-M   'P 1'
#
loop_
_entity.id
_entity.type
_entity.pdbx_description
1 polymer ?
#
loop_
_entity_poly.entity_id
_entity_poly.type
_entity_poly.pdbx_seq_one_letter_code
_entity_poly.pdbx_strand_id
1 'polypeptide(L)'
;MNKPQGNGLVELVDDREPKESSFFCMDLVDFITQEIGERGVTCAGTIFIDGTDSWELWHGRFEQVKNGRCAYQNSCRRWARTKK
;
A
#
# COMPACT_ATOMS: atom_id res chain seq x y z
N MET A 1 11.43 -29.84 3.04
CA MET A 1 11.50 -29.16 4.34
C MET A 1 10.26 -29.59 5.12
N ASN A 2 10.41 -30.31 6.23
CA ASN A 2 9.26 -30.74 7.05
C ASN A 2 8.71 -29.52 7.79
N LYS A 3 7.40 -29.23 7.62
CA LYS A 3 6.74 -28.17 8.38
C LYS A 3 6.34 -28.69 9.77
N PRO A 4 6.50 -27.87 10.83
CA PRO A 4 5.98 -28.22 12.14
C PRO A 4 4.44 -28.32 12.09
N GLN A 5 3.88 -29.29 12.81
CA GLN A 5 2.43 -29.46 12.97
C GLN A 5 2.03 -29.00 14.37
N GLY A 6 0.96 -28.21 14.46
CA GLY A 6 0.45 -27.71 15.73
C GLY A 6 -0.04 -28.86 16.62
N ASN A 7 0.34 -28.82 17.90
CA ASN A 7 -0.11 -29.77 18.93
C ASN A 7 -1.34 -29.25 19.70
N GLY A 8 -2.01 -28.21 19.20
CA GLY A 8 -3.21 -27.61 19.80
C GLY A 8 -2.97 -26.72 21.02
N LEU A 9 -1.72 -26.58 21.50
CA LEU A 9 -1.39 -25.70 22.63
C LEU A 9 -1.12 -24.26 22.21
N VAL A 10 -0.65 -24.06 20.98
CA VAL A 10 -0.32 -22.76 20.40
C VAL A 10 -0.74 -22.76 18.93
N GLU A 11 -1.40 -21.69 18.49
CA GLU A 11 -1.68 -21.48 17.07
C GLU A 11 -0.38 -21.21 16.31
N LEU A 12 -0.06 -22.05 15.32
CA LEU A 12 1.04 -21.79 14.41
C LEU A 12 0.60 -20.76 13.36
N VAL A 13 1.52 -19.86 13.00
CA VAL A 13 1.28 -18.81 11.98
C VAL A 13 0.82 -19.41 10.66
N ASP A 14 1.33 -20.60 10.32
CA ASP A 14 1.02 -21.35 9.11
C ASP A 14 -0.34 -22.07 9.14
N ASP A 15 -0.88 -22.36 10.32
CA ASP A 15 -2.19 -23.01 10.51
C ASP A 15 -3.35 -21.99 10.55
N ARG A 16 -3.03 -20.70 10.55
CA ARG A 16 -4.01 -19.62 10.49
C ARG A 16 -4.60 -19.57 9.07
N GLU A 17 -5.93 -19.55 8.96
CA GLU A 17 -6.58 -19.29 7.67
C GLU A 17 -5.98 -18.03 7.03
N PRO A 18 -5.72 -18.02 5.71
CA PRO A 18 -5.16 -16.86 5.04
C PRO A 18 -6.13 -15.69 5.21
N LYS A 19 -5.85 -14.83 6.20
CA LYS A 19 -6.47 -13.51 6.32
C LYS A 19 -6.31 -12.80 4.99
N GLU A 20 -7.28 -11.97 4.61
CA GLU A 20 -7.20 -11.14 3.40
C GLU A 20 -5.78 -10.64 3.22
N SER A 21 -5.17 -10.97 2.07
CA SER A 21 -3.78 -10.66 1.81
C SER A 21 -3.56 -9.17 2.05
N SER A 22 -2.76 -8.82 3.07
CA SER A 22 -2.48 -7.43 3.38
C SER A 22 -1.78 -6.79 2.19
N PHE A 23 -2.47 -5.88 1.52
CA PHE A 23 -1.91 -5.15 0.40
C PHE A 23 -1.15 -3.93 0.93
N PHE A 24 0.17 -3.90 0.75
CA PHE A 24 0.98 -2.73 1.06
C PHE A 24 2.14 -2.61 0.06
N CYS A 25 2.13 -1.55 -0.74
CA CYS A 25 3.14 -1.31 -1.78
C CYS A 25 4.08 -0.19 -1.32
N MET A 26 5.37 -0.50 -1.12
CA MET A 26 6.35 0.52 -0.73
C MET A 26 6.56 1.58 -1.84
N ASP A 27 6.67 1.17 -3.10
CA ASP A 27 6.85 2.11 -4.22
C ASP A 27 5.68 3.12 -4.30
N LEU A 28 4.47 2.71 -3.88
CA LEU A 28 3.31 3.59 -3.81
C LEU A 28 3.51 4.72 -2.78
N VAL A 29 4.11 4.42 -1.63
CA VAL A 29 4.40 5.42 -0.60
C VAL A 29 5.36 6.47 -1.14
N ASP A 30 6.40 6.05 -1.86
CA ASP A 30 7.37 6.97 -2.47
C ASP A 30 6.70 7.88 -3.51
N PHE A 31 5.86 7.32 -4.40
CA PHE A 31 5.14 8.10 -5.40
C PHE A 31 4.16 9.11 -4.79
N ILE A 32 3.42 8.72 -3.75
CA ILE A 32 2.50 9.64 -3.05
C ILE A 32 3.29 10.74 -2.35
N THR A 33 4.41 10.40 -1.71
CA THR A 33 5.28 11.38 -1.04
C THR A 33 5.85 12.39 -2.04
N GLN A 34 6.25 11.92 -3.22
CA GLN A 34 6.70 12.80 -4.30
C GLN A 34 5.56 13.69 -4.82
N GLU A 35 4.36 13.13 -5.07
CA GLU A 35 3.19 13.90 -5.51
C GLU A 35 2.79 14.99 -4.49
N ILE A 36 2.89 14.69 -3.19
CA ILE A 36 2.70 15.67 -2.12
C ILE A 36 3.77 16.76 -2.19
N GLY A 37 5.04 16.38 -2.32
CA GLY A 37 6.16 17.32 -2.40
C GLY A 37 6.10 18.25 -3.62
N GLU A 38 5.69 17.73 -4.78
CA GLU A 38 5.53 18.49 -6.02
C GLU A 38 4.38 19.49 -5.95
N ARG A 39 3.32 19.18 -5.20
CA ARG A 39 2.14 20.04 -5.07
C ARG A 39 2.22 21.04 -3.91
N GLY A 40 3.23 20.96 -3.03
CA GLY A 40 3.50 21.97 -1.99
C GLY A 40 3.88 21.38 -0.61
N VAL A 41 4.89 21.96 0.07
CA VAL A 41 5.68 21.31 1.13
C VAL A 41 5.54 21.92 2.54
N THR A 42 5.03 21.07 3.45
CA THR A 42 5.43 20.72 4.85
C THR A 42 5.66 21.75 5.95
N CYS A 43 5.04 21.51 7.13
CA CYS A 43 5.74 21.29 8.41
C CYS A 43 4.83 21.10 9.66
N ALA A 44 3.55 20.70 9.57
CA ALA A 44 2.77 20.35 10.76
C ALA A 44 1.49 19.57 10.41
N GLY A 45 1.49 18.24 10.56
CA GLY A 45 0.30 17.41 10.80
C GLY A 45 -0.82 17.30 9.75
N THR A 46 -0.96 18.23 8.80
CA THR A 46 -2.04 18.24 7.80
C THR A 46 -1.63 19.16 6.64
N ILE A 47 -1.65 18.68 5.39
CA ILE A 47 -1.42 19.51 4.20
C ILE A 47 -2.68 19.47 3.35
N PHE A 48 -3.28 20.64 3.09
CA PHE A 48 -4.32 20.77 2.06
C PHE A 48 -3.66 21.06 0.72
N ILE A 49 -3.79 20.13 -0.21
CA ILE A 49 -3.34 20.19 -1.58
C ILE A 49 -4.57 20.39 -2.46
N ASP A 50 -4.70 21.55 -3.12
CA ASP A 50 -5.85 21.86 -3.98
C ASP A 50 -7.22 21.60 -3.31
N GLY A 51 -7.33 21.85 -2.00
CA GLY A 51 -8.55 21.59 -1.21
C GLY A 51 -8.75 20.14 -0.74
N THR A 52 -7.78 19.25 -0.96
CA THR A 52 -7.77 17.85 -0.50
C THR A 52 -6.68 17.66 0.55
N ASP A 53 -6.98 17.01 1.68
CA ASP A 53 -5.91 16.69 2.65
C ASP A 53 -5.05 15.51 2.15
N SER A 54 -3.76 15.58 2.48
CA SER A 54 -2.74 14.55 2.29
C SER A 54 -3.19 13.14 2.65
N TRP A 55 -4.02 12.98 3.70
CA TRP A 55 -4.59 11.69 4.06
C TRP A 55 -5.57 11.17 2.99
N GLU A 56 -6.48 12.01 2.52
CA GLU A 56 -7.46 11.66 1.48
C GLU A 56 -6.76 11.32 0.16
N LEU A 57 -5.69 12.03 -0.19
CA LEU A 57 -4.86 11.69 -1.33
C LEU A 57 -4.23 10.30 -1.13
N TRP A 58 -3.60 10.05 0.02
CA TRP A 58 -2.97 8.77 0.31
C TRP A 58 -3.98 7.61 0.28
N HIS A 59 -5.10 7.77 0.99
CA HIS A 59 -6.16 6.78 1.08
C HIS A 59 -6.78 6.49 -0.29
N GLY A 60 -7.08 7.54 -1.06
CA GLY A 60 -7.63 7.39 -2.41
C GLY A 60 -6.69 6.66 -3.36
N ARG A 61 -5.38 6.98 -3.32
CA ARG A 61 -4.36 6.28 -4.12
C ARG A 61 -4.18 4.82 -3.66
N PHE A 62 -4.21 4.56 -2.36
CA PHE A 62 -4.12 3.23 -1.81
C PHE A 62 -5.30 2.34 -2.24
N GLU A 63 -6.53 2.84 -2.09
CA GLU A 63 -7.75 2.12 -2.47
C GLU A 63 -7.82 1.86 -3.99
N GLN A 64 -7.38 2.82 -4.80
CA GLN A 64 -7.22 2.64 -6.24
C GLN A 64 -6.31 1.46 -6.56
N VAL A 65 -5.12 1.38 -5.96
CA VAL A 65 -4.17 0.30 -6.24
C VAL A 65 -4.68 -1.04 -5.70
N LYS A 66 -5.29 -1.06 -4.51
CA LYS A 66 -5.95 -2.25 -3.94
C LYS A 66 -7.01 -2.82 -4.90
N ASN A 67 -7.73 -1.95 -5.59
CA ASN A 67 -8.74 -2.30 -6.60
C ASN A 67 -8.16 -2.51 -8.02
N GLY A 68 -6.84 -2.62 -8.17
CA GLY A 68 -6.19 -2.89 -9.46
C GLY A 68 -6.07 -1.68 -10.40
N ARG A 69 -6.19 -0.45 -9.88
CA ARG A 69 -6.15 0.80 -10.65
C ARG A 69 -5.00 1.71 -10.20
N CYS A 70 -3.75 1.33 -10.44
CA CYS A 70 -2.62 2.18 -10.03
C CYS A 70 -2.53 3.48 -10.85
N ALA A 71 -2.60 4.63 -10.17
CA ALA A 71 -2.42 5.95 -10.79
C ALA A 71 -1.01 6.14 -11.39
N TYR A 72 0.00 5.49 -10.82
CA TYR A 72 1.40 5.58 -11.22
C TYR A 72 1.79 4.47 -12.21
N GLN A 73 0.82 3.85 -12.89
CA GLN A 73 1.06 2.69 -13.76
C GLN A 73 2.07 2.94 -14.89
N ASN A 74 2.18 4.17 -15.38
CA ASN A 74 3.07 4.53 -16.48
C ASN A 74 4.54 4.68 -16.06
N SER A 75 4.79 4.97 -14.78
CA SER A 75 6.14 5.16 -14.21
C SER A 75 6.58 4.01 -13.28
N CYS A 76 5.64 3.24 -12.75
CA CYS A 76 5.90 2.18 -11.78
C CYS A 76 6.38 0.88 -12.47
N ARG A 77 7.68 0.57 -12.35
CA ARG A 77 8.25 -0.69 -12.85
C ARG A 77 7.64 -1.94 -12.19
N ARG A 78 7.26 -1.86 -10.91
CA ARG A 78 6.61 -2.97 -10.20
C ARG A 78 5.25 -3.28 -10.81
N TRP A 79 4.45 -2.26 -11.09
CA TRP A 79 3.14 -2.39 -11.72
C TRP A 79 3.21 -3.08 -13.09
N ALA A 80 4.20 -2.72 -13.90
CA ALA A 80 4.45 -3.36 -15.20
C ALA A 80 4.73 -4.87 -15.09
N ARG A 81 5.21 -5.35 -13.93
CA ARG A 81 5.51 -6.77 -13.66
C ARG A 81 4.35 -7.52 -13.03
N THR A 82 3.46 -6.83 -12.29
CA THR A 82 2.32 -7.44 -11.60
C THR A 82 1.03 -7.48 -12.42
N LYS A 83 0.89 -6.68 -13.48
CA LYS A 83 -0.16 -6.90 -14.47
C LYS A 83 0.17 -8.17 -15.27
N LYS A 84 -0.52 -9.27 -14.95
CA LYS A 84 -0.73 -10.43 -15.83
C LYS A 84 -2.22 -10.53 -16.13
#